data_AF-A0A5R9GD23-F1
#
_entry.id   AF-A0A5R9GD23-F1
#
_cell.length_a   1.000
_cell.length_b   1.000
_cell.length_c   1.000
_cell.angle_alpha   90.00
_cell.angle_beta   90.00
_cell.angle_gamma   90.00
#
_symmetry.space_group_name_H-M   'P 1'
#
loop_
_entity.id
_entity.type
_entity.pdbx_description
1 polymer ?
#
loop_
_entity_poly.entity_id
_entity_poly.type
_entity_poly.pdbx_seq_one_letter_code
_entity_poly.pdbx_strand_id
1 'polypeptide(L)'
;LLDNGFELTDYLQDDNVPELLIPYTGLEYTKSEYSIDFGFMEREIHGFEWDYNNEITGYLHNGDTLGEIFPVDMFVGQQELSSSNNFQVYPSPAKESITIQSQEKGEFNYKVFNISGQQVLNGKEEKSSEDLEIDISDLQNGVY
;
A
#
# COMPACT_ATOMS: atom_id res chain seq x y z
N LEU A 1 -18.55 -3.71 14.21
CA LEU A 1 -19.51 -4.28 13.25
C LEU A 1 -20.42 -3.17 12.81
N LEU A 2 -20.13 -2.59 11.65
CA LEU A 2 -21.06 -1.72 10.94
C LEU A 2 -21.65 -2.58 9.83
N ASP A 3 -22.98 -2.62 9.77
CA ASP A 3 -23.76 -3.44 8.86
C ASP A 3 -24.62 -2.48 8.03
N ASN A 4 -24.34 -2.40 6.73
CA ASN A 4 -25.01 -1.51 5.80
C ASN A 4 -25.56 -2.33 4.64
N GLY A 5 -26.70 -2.98 4.85
CA GLY A 5 -27.44 -3.66 3.78
C GLY A 5 -28.28 -2.68 2.96
N PHE A 6 -28.28 -2.86 1.65
CA PHE A 6 -29.23 -2.21 0.74
C PHE A 6 -30.05 -3.28 0.03
N GLU A 7 -31.38 -3.17 0.06
CA GLU A 7 -32.25 -4.03 -0.76
C GLU A 7 -32.33 -3.45 -2.17
N LEU A 8 -31.66 -4.09 -3.13
CA LEU A 8 -31.89 -3.82 -4.55
C LEU A 8 -33.02 -4.74 -5.03
N THR A 9 -34.14 -4.14 -5.45
CA THR A 9 -35.18 -4.88 -6.16
C THR A 9 -34.92 -4.74 -7.65
N ASP A 10 -34.45 -5.80 -8.28
CA ASP A 10 -34.31 -5.87 -9.74
C ASP A 10 -35.25 -6.96 -10.31
N TYR A 11 -35.35 -7.09 -11.62
CA TYR A 11 -36.15 -8.14 -12.26
C TYR A 11 -35.30 -8.90 -13.28
N LEU A 12 -35.29 -10.24 -13.20
CA LEU A 12 -34.68 -11.08 -14.22
C LEU A 12 -35.73 -11.56 -15.22
N GLN A 13 -35.37 -11.60 -16.50
CA GLN A 13 -36.21 -12.14 -17.58
C GLN A 13 -35.93 -13.64 -17.73
N ASP A 14 -36.97 -14.47 -17.70
CA ASP A 14 -36.82 -15.92 -17.94
C ASP A 14 -36.55 -16.17 -19.42
N ASP A 15 -35.41 -16.80 -19.73
CA ASP A 15 -34.98 -17.12 -21.10
C ASP A 15 -35.98 -18.03 -21.85
N ASN A 16 -36.81 -18.78 -21.14
CA ASN A 16 -37.83 -19.66 -21.72
C ASN A 16 -39.22 -19.00 -21.81
N VAL A 17 -39.45 -17.95 -21.01
CA VAL A 17 -40.71 -17.21 -20.98
C VAL A 17 -40.42 -15.71 -20.89
N PRO A 18 -40.11 -15.05 -22.02
CA PRO A 18 -39.61 -13.67 -22.04
C PRO A 18 -40.59 -12.63 -21.46
N GLU A 19 -41.87 -12.99 -21.33
CA GLU A 19 -42.92 -12.12 -20.77
C GLU A 19 -42.98 -12.21 -19.24
N LEU A 20 -42.29 -13.17 -18.62
CA LEU A 20 -42.24 -13.36 -17.18
C LEU A 20 -41.03 -12.62 -16.60
N LEU A 21 -41.32 -11.53 -15.88
CA LEU A 21 -40.33 -10.86 -15.03
C LEU A 21 -40.38 -11.50 -13.65
N ILE A 22 -39.28 -12.15 -13.26
CA ILE A 22 -39.15 -12.75 -11.94
C ILE A 22 -38.54 -11.69 -11.02
N PRO A 23 -39.22 -11.29 -9.92
CA PRO A 23 -38.66 -10.34 -8.97
C PRO A 23 -37.38 -10.93 -8.38
N TYR A 24 -36.27 -10.24 -8.62
CA TYR A 24 -34.97 -10.56 -8.08
C TYR A 24 -34.76 -9.79 -6.79
N THR A 25 -34.65 -10.54 -5.71
CA THR A 25 -34.20 -10.03 -4.41
C THR A 25 -32.80 -10.55 -4.19
N GLY A 26 -31.83 -9.93 -4.85
CA GLY A 26 -30.42 -10.10 -4.51
C GLY A 26 -30.17 -9.37 -3.19
N LEU A 27 -29.65 -10.10 -2.20
CA LEU A 27 -29.09 -9.47 -1.01
C LEU A 27 -27.61 -9.26 -1.29
N GLU A 28 -27.24 -8.04 -1.64
CA GLU A 28 -25.85 -7.60 -1.59
C GLU A 28 -25.60 -7.04 -0.19
N TYR A 29 -24.67 -7.63 0.55
CA TYR A 29 -24.21 -7.04 1.79
C TYR A 29 -22.70 -7.09 1.91
N THR A 30 -22.15 -5.93 2.26
CA THR A 30 -20.74 -5.79 2.59
C THR A 30 -20.58 -5.95 4.09
N LYS A 31 -19.76 -6.90 4.50
CA LYS A 31 -19.41 -7.15 5.90
C LYS A 31 -17.93 -6.85 6.11
N SER A 32 -17.64 -5.86 6.94
CA SER A 32 -16.27 -5.60 7.39
C SER A 32 -15.97 -6.39 8.66
N GLU A 33 -14.91 -7.21 8.63
CA GLU A 33 -14.43 -7.99 9.76
C GLU A 33 -13.02 -7.52 10.18
N TYR A 34 -12.81 -7.38 11.48
CA TYR A 34 -11.50 -7.09 12.07
C TYR A 34 -10.92 -8.37 12.67
N SER A 35 -9.69 -8.71 12.29
CA SER A 35 -8.93 -9.81 12.88
C SER A 35 -7.58 -9.32 13.37
N ILE A 36 -7.22 -9.73 14.59
CA ILE A 36 -5.93 -9.39 15.22
C ILE A 36 -4.77 -10.01 14.43
N ASP A 37 -4.98 -11.13 13.75
CA ASP A 37 -3.92 -11.86 13.03
C ASP A 37 -3.77 -11.43 11.56
N PHE A 38 -4.85 -10.92 10.94
CA PHE A 38 -4.92 -10.70 9.49
C PHE A 38 -5.26 -9.26 9.09
N GLY A 39 -5.63 -8.40 10.05
CA GLY A 39 -5.98 -7.01 9.79
C GLY A 39 -7.46 -6.75 9.51
N PHE A 40 -7.72 -5.76 8.66
CA PHE A 40 -9.05 -5.35 8.24
C PHE A 40 -9.40 -6.03 6.93
N MET A 41 -10.45 -6.86 6.97
CA MET A 41 -10.97 -7.60 5.83
C MET A 41 -12.35 -7.04 5.46
N GLU A 42 -12.51 -6.70 4.20
CA GLU A 42 -13.82 -6.42 3.62
C GLU A 42 -14.30 -7.68 2.91
N ARG A 43 -15.45 -8.20 3.33
CA ARG A 43 -16.11 -9.32 2.68
C ARG A 43 -17.36 -8.81 1.99
N GLU A 44 -17.42 -8.99 0.68
CA GLU A 44 -18.63 -8.73 -0.08
C GLU A 44 -19.34 -10.04 -0.34
N ILE A 45 -20.64 -10.08 -0.03
CA ILE A 45 -21.46 -11.28 -0.20
C ILE A 45 -22.59 -10.93 -1.17
N HIS A 46 -22.60 -11.66 -2.27
CA HIS A 46 -23.60 -11.58 -3.34
C HIS A 46 -24.47 -12.84 -3.31
N GLY A 47 -25.78 -12.72 -3.50
CA GLY A 47 -26.68 -13.85 -3.81
C GLY A 47 -27.32 -13.62 -5.16
N PHE A 48 -27.47 -14.57 -6.09
CA PHE A 48 -27.74 -16.02 -6.04
C PHE A 48 -26.58 -16.87 -6.62
N GLU A 49 -26.26 -17.99 -5.96
CA GLU A 49 -24.94 -18.68 -5.94
C GLU A 49 -23.93 -17.90 -5.08
N TRP A 50 -23.85 -18.22 -3.79
CA TRP A 50 -23.02 -17.52 -2.80
C TRP A 50 -21.56 -17.44 -3.26
N ASP A 51 -21.22 -16.32 -3.91
CA ASP A 51 -19.85 -15.98 -4.23
C ASP A 51 -19.31 -15.11 -3.09
N TYR A 52 -18.06 -15.37 -2.72
CA TYR A 52 -17.39 -14.69 -1.62
C TYR A 52 -16.14 -14.01 -2.14
N ASN A 53 -16.19 -12.69 -2.23
CA ASN A 53 -14.99 -11.89 -2.44
C ASN A 53 -14.50 -11.41 -1.08
N ASN A 54 -13.26 -11.80 -0.74
CA ASN A 54 -12.57 -11.28 0.44
C ASN A 54 -11.42 -10.40 -0.06
N GLU A 55 -11.43 -9.13 0.34
CA GLU A 55 -10.34 -8.21 0.08
C GLU A 55 -9.68 -7.84 1.41
N ILE A 56 -8.35 -8.01 1.50
CA ILE A 56 -7.57 -7.50 2.63
C ILE A 56 -7.15 -6.09 2.27
N THR A 57 -7.65 -5.10 3.01
CA THR A 57 -7.40 -3.69 2.72
C THR A 57 -6.44 -3.05 3.72
N GLY A 58 -6.13 -3.70 4.85
CA GLY A 58 -5.05 -3.27 5.74
C GLY A 58 -4.67 -4.29 6.81
N TYR A 59 -3.54 -4.08 7.50
CA TYR A 59 -3.03 -4.98 8.54
C TYR A 59 -2.47 -4.27 9.78
N LEU A 60 -2.27 -5.03 10.86
CA LEU A 60 -1.68 -4.57 12.13
C LEU A 60 -0.19 -4.91 12.17
N HIS A 61 0.66 -3.92 12.46
CA HIS A 61 2.11 -4.12 12.55
C HIS A 61 2.56 -4.35 14.00
N ASN A 62 3.45 -5.32 14.24
CA ASN A 62 4.08 -5.60 15.55
C ASN A 62 3.13 -5.79 16.74
N GLY A 63 1.96 -6.40 16.52
CA GLY A 63 1.00 -6.65 17.59
C GLY A 63 0.40 -5.37 18.15
N ASP A 64 0.24 -4.35 17.31
CA ASP A 64 -0.53 -3.16 17.66
C ASP A 64 -1.94 -3.58 18.11
N THR A 65 -2.25 -3.23 19.36
CA THR A 65 -3.52 -3.54 20.03
C THR A 65 -4.41 -2.31 20.14
N LEU A 66 -3.94 -1.15 19.66
CA LEU A 66 -4.63 0.13 19.74
C LEU A 66 -5.42 0.45 18.46
N GLY A 67 -5.31 -0.39 17.42
CA GLY A 67 -6.20 -0.40 16.26
C GLY A 67 -5.74 0.49 15.09
N GLU A 68 -4.45 0.78 14.97
CA GLU A 68 -3.92 1.47 13.80
C GLU A 68 -3.84 0.49 12.62
N ILE A 69 -4.73 0.70 11.64
CA ILE A 69 -4.80 -0.13 10.43
C ILE A 69 -3.93 0.51 9.36
N PHE A 70 -2.90 -0.22 8.92
CA PHE A 70 -2.03 0.18 7.84
C PHE A 70 -2.59 -0.31 6.50
N PRO A 71 -2.91 0.57 5.54
CA PRO A 71 -3.53 0.14 4.30
C PRO A 71 -2.52 -0.62 3.43
N VAL A 72 -2.98 -1.66 2.72
CA VAL A 72 -2.09 -2.56 1.95
C VAL A 72 -1.29 -1.81 0.87
N ASP A 73 -1.87 -0.74 0.33
CA ASP A 73 -1.24 0.13 -0.67
C ASP A 73 -0.12 1.02 -0.10
N MET A 74 0.05 1.15 1.21
CA MET A 74 1.25 1.80 1.75
C MET A 74 2.51 0.92 1.60
N PHE A 75 2.31 -0.40 1.40
CA PHE A 75 3.37 -1.36 1.10
C PHE A 75 3.46 -1.62 -0.40
N VAL A 76 3.24 -0.58 -1.21
CA VAL A 76 3.78 -0.53 -2.57
C VAL A 76 5.31 -0.51 -2.47
N GLY A 77 5.88 -1.69 -2.24
CA GLY A 77 7.24 -1.98 -2.64
C GLY A 77 7.33 -1.60 -4.09
N GLN A 78 8.07 -0.50 -4.34
CA GLN A 78 8.55 -0.01 -5.60
C GLN A 78 7.85 -0.71 -6.78
N GLN A 79 6.69 -0.20 -7.20
CA GLN A 79 6.32 -0.39 -8.60
C GLN A 79 7.56 0.06 -9.35
N GLU A 80 8.26 -0.86 -10.02
CA GLU A 80 9.45 -0.55 -10.80
C GLU A 80 9.01 0.50 -11.81
N LEU A 81 9.11 1.76 -11.40
CA LEU A 81 9.21 2.88 -12.28
C LEU A 81 10.44 2.52 -13.08
N SER A 82 10.22 1.93 -14.24
CA SER A 82 11.15 1.72 -15.34
C SER A 82 11.58 3.07 -15.92
N SER A 83 11.68 4.09 -15.06
CA SER A 83 12.64 5.15 -15.19
C SER A 83 13.99 4.48 -15.01
N SER A 84 14.86 4.58 -16.00
CA SER A 84 16.26 4.25 -15.86
C SER A 84 16.84 5.07 -14.70
N ASN A 85 16.71 4.59 -13.47
CA ASN A 85 17.32 5.23 -12.32
C ASN A 85 18.82 5.05 -12.49
N ASN A 86 19.51 6.14 -12.82
CA ASN A 86 20.96 6.15 -13.05
C ASN A 86 21.75 5.92 -11.74
N PHE A 87 21.06 5.61 -10.64
CA PHE A 87 21.66 5.38 -9.34
C PHE A 87 20.89 4.33 -8.51
N GLN A 88 21.60 3.74 -7.55
CA GLN A 88 21.09 2.80 -6.57
C GLN A 88 21.45 3.31 -5.17
N VAL A 89 20.60 3.04 -4.18
CA VAL A 89 20.84 3.43 -2.77
C VAL A 89 20.81 2.18 -1.89
N TYR A 90 21.88 1.97 -1.12
CA TYR A 90 22.01 0.82 -0.22
C TYR A 90 22.89 1.12 1.00
N PRO A 91 22.79 0.36 2.10
CA PRO A 91 21.78 -0.65 2.35
C PRO A 91 20.42 0.00 2.67
N SER A 92 19.34 -0.76 2.49
CA SER A 92 18.03 -0.42 3.04
C SER A 92 17.49 -1.67 3.72
N PRO A 93 17.35 -1.70 5.07
CA PRO A 93 17.61 -0.63 6.05
C PRO A 93 19.09 -0.28 6.26
N ALA A 94 19.38 0.97 6.65
CA ALA A 94 20.72 1.46 7.00
C ALA A 94 20.80 1.92 8.47
N LYS A 95 22.03 1.98 9.01
CA LYS A 95 22.30 2.38 10.40
C LYS A 95 23.10 3.68 10.53
N GLU A 96 24.25 3.73 9.87
CA GLU A 96 25.22 4.82 10.05
C GLU A 96 25.43 5.57 8.74
N SER A 97 25.45 4.86 7.61
CA SER A 97 25.60 5.46 6.30
C SER A 97 24.75 4.78 5.24
N ILE A 98 24.47 5.51 4.17
CA ILE A 98 23.98 4.98 2.90
C ILE A 98 25.00 5.26 1.81
N THR A 99 25.03 4.38 0.82
CA THR A 99 25.81 4.52 -0.40
C THR A 99 24.88 4.79 -1.57
N ILE A 100 25.15 5.86 -2.31
CA ILE A 100 24.55 6.14 -3.60
C ILE A 100 25.52 5.70 -4.70
N GLN A 101 25.23 4.57 -5.33
CA GLN A 101 25.99 4.08 -6.49
C GLN A 101 25.42 4.67 -7.78
N SER A 102 26.27 5.20 -8.65
CA SER A 102 25.88 5.77 -9.95
C SER A 102 27.09 5.85 -10.88
N GLN A 103 26.88 5.67 -12.18
CA GLN A 103 27.94 5.86 -13.20
C GLN A 103 28.26 7.34 -13.45
N GLU A 104 27.38 8.26 -13.03
CA GLU A 104 27.60 9.69 -13.17
C GLU A 104 28.70 10.16 -12.19
N LYS A 105 29.56 11.08 -12.67
CA LYS A 105 30.67 11.68 -11.91
C LYS A 105 30.53 13.19 -11.90
N GLY A 106 31.08 13.83 -10.87
CA GLY A 106 31.04 15.28 -10.70
C GLY A 106 30.31 15.70 -9.44
N GLU A 107 29.69 16.87 -9.48
CA GLU A 107 29.01 17.47 -8.33
C GLU A 107 27.59 16.93 -8.18
N PHE A 108 27.29 16.38 -7.00
CA PHE A 108 25.97 15.86 -6.63
C PHE A 108 25.39 16.70 -5.50
N ASN A 109 24.13 17.09 -5.65
CA ASN A 109 23.36 17.71 -4.59
C ASN A 109 22.30 16.70 -4.13
N TYR A 110 22.22 16.44 -2.83
CA TYR A 110 21.24 15.51 -2.28
C TYR A 110 20.40 16.16 -1.19
N LYS A 111 19.19 15.63 -1.01
CA LYS A 111 18.24 16.01 0.03
C LYS A 111 17.56 14.74 0.52
N VAL A 112 17.48 14.57 1.84
CA VAL A 112 16.75 13.49 2.50
C VAL A 112 15.54 14.08 3.18
N PHE A 113 14.38 13.45 2.98
CA PHE A 113 13.11 13.84 3.57
C PHE A 113 12.67 12.76 4.54
N ASN A 114 11.85 13.07 5.52
CA ASN A 114 11.14 12.04 6.30
C ASN A 114 9.76 11.75 5.67
N ILE A 115 9.04 10.77 6.21
CA ILE A 115 7.68 10.42 5.74
C ILE A 115 6.66 11.58 5.78
N SER A 116 6.90 12.62 6.58
CA SER A 116 6.07 13.83 6.61
C SER A 116 6.45 14.85 5.54
N GLY A 117 7.43 14.56 4.69
CA GLY A 117 7.96 15.46 3.66
C GLY A 117 8.87 16.57 4.21
N GLN A 118 9.29 16.49 5.48
CA GLN A 118 10.24 17.44 6.04
C GLN A 118 11.66 17.08 5.62
N GLN A 119 12.41 18.04 5.08
CA GLN A 119 13.82 17.87 4.78
C GLN A 119 14.63 17.75 6.09
N VAL A 120 15.33 16.64 6.28
CA VAL A 120 16.12 16.34 7.49
C VAL A 120 17.62 16.40 7.26
N LEU A 121 18.08 16.19 6.02
CA LEU A 121 19.48 16.25 5.64
C LEU A 121 19.61 16.83 4.22
N ASN A 122 20.67 17.57 3.96
CA ASN A 122 21.08 17.93 2.62
C ASN A 122 22.59 18.07 2.57
N GLY A 123 23.14 17.97 1.37
CA GLY A 123 24.56 18.17 1.15
C GLY A 123 24.91 18.30 -0.31
N LYS A 124 26.17 18.65 -0.53
CA LYS A 124 26.78 18.79 -1.84
C LYS A 124 28.12 18.08 -1.79
N GLU A 125 28.28 17.07 -2.63
CA GLU A 125 29.45 16.20 -2.65
C GLU A 125 30.04 16.15 -4.05
N GLU A 126 31.37 16.09 -4.13
CA GLU A 126 32.06 15.84 -5.38
C GLU A 126 32.45 14.36 -5.43
N LYS A 127 31.89 13.66 -6.40
CA LYS A 127 32.07 12.23 -6.55
C LYS A 127 33.07 11.95 -7.68
N SER A 128 34.19 11.34 -7.31
CA SER A 128 35.22 10.87 -8.25
C SER A 128 35.11 9.37 -8.58
N SER A 129 34.45 8.60 -7.70
CA SER A 129 34.16 7.16 -7.79
C SER A 129 32.75 6.87 -8.31
N GLU A 130 32.37 5.59 -8.39
CA GLU A 130 30.99 5.16 -8.67
C GLU A 130 30.10 5.12 -7.43
N ASP A 131 30.69 5.21 -6.23
CA ASP A 131 29.99 5.17 -4.96
C ASP A 131 30.18 6.52 -4.24
N LEU A 132 29.09 7.03 -3.66
CA LEU A 132 29.08 8.18 -2.75
C LEU A 132 28.50 7.74 -1.41
N GLU A 133 29.26 7.89 -0.33
CA GLU A 133 28.79 7.59 1.02
C GLU A 133 28.22 8.84 1.70
N ILE A 134 27.05 8.71 2.30
CA ILE A 134 26.37 9.77 3.06
C ILE A 134 26.18 9.27 4.48
N ASP A 135 26.72 10.01 5.43
CA ASP A 135 26.52 9.79 6.86
C ASP A 135 25.07 10.16 7.24
N ILE A 136 24.37 9.22 7.86
CA ILE A 136 23.00 9.35 8.35
C ILE A 136 22.90 9.00 9.85
N SER A 137 24.04 8.88 10.55
CA SER A 137 24.09 8.47 11.96
C SER A 137 23.36 9.42 12.91
N ASP A 138 23.22 10.70 12.53
CA ASP A 138 22.48 11.72 13.27
C ASP A 138 20.95 11.68 13.02
N LEU A 139 20.49 10.86 12.06
CA LEU A 139 19.06 10.71 11.79
C LEU A 139 18.39 9.78 12.81
N GLN A 140 17.15 10.11 13.18
CA GLN A 140 16.35 9.23 14.05
C GLN A 140 15.99 7.93 13.31
N ASN A 141 15.60 6.88 14.05
CA ASN A 141 15.07 5.68 13.39
C ASN A 141 13.72 6.00 12.74
N GLY A 142 13.59 5.79 11.43
CA GLY A 142 12.37 6.11 10.69
C GLY A 142 12.45 5.80 9.20
N VAL A 143 11.39 6.15 8.48
CA VAL A 143 11.29 6.06 7.01
C VAL A 143 11.62 7.43 6.41
N TYR A 144 12.48 7.40 5.39
CA TYR A 144 13.06 8.56 4.73
C TYR A 144 12.95 8.45 3.20
#